data_AF-A0A3D0VHY6-F1
#
_entry.id   AF-A0A3D0VHY6-F1
#
_cell.length_a   1.000
_cell.length_b   1.000
_cell.length_c   1.000
_cell.angle_alpha   90.00
_cell.angle_beta   90.00
_cell.angle_gamma   90.00
#
_symmetry.space_group_name_H-M   'P 1'
#
loop_
_entity.id
_entity.type
_entity.pdbx_description
1 polymer ?
#
loop_
_entity_poly.entity_id
_entity_poly.type
_entity_poly.pdbx_seq_one_letter_code
_entity_poly.pdbx_strand_id
1 'polypeptide(L)'
;LYEDDQGPKYLNTPETTLYKKSQVLYGIDLAKRSIAKDRQLVVVEGYTDVMACHLAGITTAVATCGTAFGTEHIKIARRLLSDDGTGGEVIFTFDGDAAGQKAALRAFEEDQRFTAQTYVAVEPTGADPCDLRQSKGDAAVRDLIATRRPLFEFAIKATLRRHNLDTVEGRVAALRESAPVVAQIRDAGIRPAYARELAGWLGMSVEDVSRAVGVAMKRASAGAPAPGTP
;
A
#
# COMPACT_ATOMS: atom_id res chain seq x y z
N LEU A 1 11.33 16.71 37.82
CA LEU A 1 10.99 16.53 36.39
C LEU A 1 11.90 15.40 35.92
N TYR A 2 11.32 14.26 35.55
CA TYR A 2 12.07 13.00 35.42
C TYR A 2 13.15 13.08 34.32
N GLU A 3 14.39 12.73 34.66
CA GLU A 3 15.59 12.74 33.80
C GLU A 3 15.68 11.53 32.85
N ASP A 4 14.65 10.67 32.81
CA ASP A 4 14.66 9.39 32.08
C ASP A 4 13.78 9.36 30.81
N ASP A 5 13.14 10.47 30.43
CA ASP A 5 12.33 10.50 29.21
C ASP A 5 13.19 10.92 28.01
N GLN A 6 13.82 9.94 27.34
CA GLN A 6 14.65 10.16 26.14
C GLN A 6 13.88 10.64 24.91
N GLY A 7 12.58 10.91 25.04
CA GLY A 7 11.74 11.38 23.94
C GLY A 7 11.67 10.37 22.77
N PRO A 8 10.97 10.71 21.69
CA PRO A 8 10.88 9.83 20.54
C PRO A 8 12.23 9.77 19.79
N LYS A 9 12.56 8.60 19.22
CA LYS A 9 13.72 8.40 18.33
C LYS A 9 13.79 9.46 17.21
N TYR A 10 12.62 9.92 16.77
CA TYR A 10 12.44 10.89 15.70
C TYR A 10 11.32 11.89 16.03
N LEU A 11 11.64 13.19 15.96
CA LEU A 11 10.70 14.27 16.27
C LEU A 11 10.38 15.08 15.01
N ASN A 12 9.13 14.97 14.55
CA ASN A 12 8.62 15.80 13.47
C ASN A 12 8.08 17.13 14.01
N THR A 13 8.24 18.21 13.23
CA THR A 13 7.59 19.50 13.50
C THR A 13 6.08 19.30 13.74
N PRO A 14 5.49 19.94 14.77
CA PRO A 14 4.05 19.87 14.99
C PRO A 14 3.27 20.49 13.81
N GLU A 15 1.98 20.16 13.73
CA GLU A 15 1.06 20.76 12.77
C GLU A 15 1.04 22.29 12.93
N THR A 16 1.13 23.02 11.82
CA THR A 16 0.99 24.48 11.80
C THR A 16 0.04 24.91 10.69
N THR A 17 -0.20 26.22 10.54
CA THR A 17 -0.95 26.75 9.38
C THR A 17 -0.19 26.53 8.06
N LEU A 18 1.14 26.48 8.11
CA LEU A 18 2.00 26.31 6.93
C LEU A 18 2.45 24.86 6.72
N TYR A 19 2.36 24.03 7.76
CA TYR A 19 2.85 22.66 7.75
C TYR A 19 1.74 21.69 8.16
N LYS A 20 1.18 21.02 7.14
CA LYS A 20 0.20 19.95 7.31
C LYS A 20 0.83 18.62 6.93
N LYS A 21 1.07 17.73 7.90
CA LYS A 21 1.74 16.43 7.67
C LYS A 21 1.02 15.57 6.64
N SER A 22 -0.31 15.70 6.57
CA SER A 22 -1.16 15.01 5.60
C SER A 22 -1.03 15.52 4.16
N GLN A 23 -0.39 16.67 3.95
CA GLN A 23 -0.26 17.33 2.64
C GLN A 23 1.20 17.48 2.22
N VAL A 24 2.13 16.85 2.92
CA VAL A 24 3.56 16.93 2.63
C VAL A 24 4.16 15.53 2.52
N LEU A 25 5.06 15.39 1.57
CA LEU A 25 5.87 14.19 1.39
C LEU A 25 7.33 14.61 1.45
N TYR A 26 8.08 14.06 2.41
CA TYR A 26 9.51 14.30 2.52
C TYR A 26 10.24 13.80 1.26
N GLY A 27 11.19 14.57 0.75
CA GLY A 27 11.98 14.25 -0.45
C GLY A 27 11.28 14.54 -1.79
N ILE A 28 10.04 15.02 -1.78
CA ILE A 28 9.27 15.28 -3.00
C ILE A 28 9.91 16.33 -3.92
N ASP A 29 10.60 17.32 -3.36
CA ASP A 29 11.29 18.38 -4.09
C ASP A 29 12.45 17.84 -4.93
N LEU A 30 13.15 16.83 -4.41
CA LEU A 30 14.19 16.07 -5.09
C LEU A 30 13.59 15.07 -6.09
N ALA A 31 12.52 14.39 -5.72
CA ALA A 31 11.97 13.27 -6.47
C ALA A 31 11.06 13.67 -7.65
N LYS A 32 10.39 14.83 -7.60
CA LYS A 32 9.32 15.20 -8.55
C LYS A 32 9.70 15.09 -10.03
N ARG A 33 10.96 15.38 -10.39
CA ARG A 33 11.42 15.29 -11.79
C ARG A 33 11.57 13.84 -12.22
N SER A 34 12.17 13.00 -11.38
CA SER A 34 12.29 11.57 -11.63
C SER A 34 10.93 10.89 -11.64
N ILE A 35 10.03 11.24 -10.71
CA ILE A 35 8.65 10.69 -10.68
C ILE A 35 7.92 11.00 -11.99
N ALA A 36 7.98 12.25 -12.48
CA ALA A 36 7.33 12.62 -13.73
C ALA A 36 7.93 11.92 -14.96
N LYS A 37 9.26 11.70 -14.95
CA LYS A 37 9.99 11.06 -16.06
C LYS A 37 9.78 9.53 -16.08
N ASP A 38 10.00 8.89 -14.94
CA ASP A 38 10.03 7.43 -14.81
C ASP A 38 8.65 6.85 -14.47
N ARG A 39 7.69 7.72 -14.13
CA ARG A 39 6.29 7.38 -13.80
C ARG A 39 6.17 6.38 -12.65
N GLN A 40 7.08 6.52 -11.70
CA GLN A 40 7.15 5.69 -10.51
C GLN A 40 7.24 6.61 -9.29
N LEU A 41 6.46 6.28 -8.26
CA LEU A 41 6.55 6.89 -6.93
C LEU A 41 6.85 5.78 -5.93
N VAL A 42 7.96 5.88 -5.22
CA VAL A 42 8.27 4.95 -4.13
C VAL A 42 7.93 5.63 -2.80
N VAL A 43 7.03 5.05 -2.03
CA VAL A 43 6.61 5.56 -0.71
C VAL A 43 7.24 4.68 0.35
N VAL A 44 8.08 5.30 1.18
CA VAL A 44 8.81 4.65 2.28
C VAL A 44 8.37 5.23 3.63
N GLU A 45 8.72 4.59 4.74
CA GLU A 45 8.24 4.97 6.08
C GLU A 45 8.93 6.24 6.62
N GLY A 46 10.26 6.29 6.53
CA GLY A 46 11.07 7.33 7.15
C GLY A 46 11.90 8.17 6.18
N TYR A 47 12.35 9.33 6.66
CA TYR A 47 13.28 10.18 5.90
C TYR A 47 14.65 9.52 5.70
N THR A 48 15.10 8.65 6.61
CA THR A 48 16.33 7.85 6.43
C THR A 48 16.21 6.90 5.27
N ASP A 49 15.04 6.28 5.08
CA ASP A 49 14.78 5.40 3.95
C ASP A 49 14.78 6.17 2.64
N VAL A 50 14.22 7.39 2.63
CA VAL A 50 14.31 8.26 1.45
C VAL A 50 15.77 8.54 1.11
N MET A 51 16.59 8.91 2.10
CA MET A 51 18.02 9.14 1.88
C MET A 51 18.71 7.88 1.34
N ALA A 52 18.45 6.71 1.93
CA ALA A 52 19.01 5.44 1.50
C ALA A 52 18.60 5.05 0.08
N CYS A 53 17.31 5.20 -0.26
CA CYS A 53 16.79 4.99 -1.60
C CYS A 53 17.45 5.91 -2.63
N HIS A 54 17.56 7.21 -2.33
CA HIS A 54 18.20 8.17 -3.25
C HIS A 54 19.68 7.87 -3.45
N LEU A 55 20.41 7.52 -2.38
CA LEU A 55 21.81 7.06 -2.47
C LEU A 55 21.94 5.78 -3.30
N ALA A 56 20.96 4.88 -3.23
CA ALA A 56 20.91 3.67 -4.04
C ALA A 56 20.41 3.90 -5.49
N GLY A 57 20.10 5.15 -5.87
CA GLY A 57 19.62 5.51 -7.21
C GLY A 57 18.10 5.41 -7.41
N ILE A 58 17.34 5.07 -6.38
CA ILE A 58 15.87 5.14 -6.36
C ILE A 58 15.46 6.59 -6.06
N THR A 59 15.62 7.46 -7.06
CA THR A 59 15.40 8.91 -6.93
C THR A 59 13.92 9.31 -6.90
N THR A 60 13.01 8.33 -7.00
CA THR A 60 11.56 8.48 -6.94
C THR A 60 11.00 8.31 -5.52
N ALA A 61 11.86 8.06 -4.53
CA ALA A 61 11.45 7.78 -3.15
C ALA A 61 11.04 9.05 -2.39
N VAL A 62 9.95 8.92 -1.63
CA VAL A 62 9.39 9.93 -0.72
C VAL A 62 8.85 9.27 0.55
N ALA A 63 8.69 10.01 1.64
CA ALA A 63 8.11 9.50 2.89
C ALA A 63 7.01 10.40 3.45
N THR A 64 6.08 9.82 4.19
CA THR A 64 5.11 10.57 4.99
C THR A 64 5.76 11.13 6.27
N CYS A 65 5.35 12.30 6.71
CA CYS A 65 5.97 12.95 7.87
C CYS A 65 5.33 12.54 9.22
N GLY A 66 5.42 11.25 9.56
CA GLY A 66 4.87 10.70 10.82
C GLY A 66 3.33 10.65 10.83
N THR A 67 2.75 10.27 9.71
CA THR A 67 1.30 10.07 9.52
C THR A 67 1.09 8.95 8.51
N ALA A 68 -0.10 8.35 8.48
CA ALA A 68 -0.44 7.39 7.45
C ALA A 68 -0.50 8.04 6.05
N PHE A 69 -0.13 7.28 5.02
CA PHE A 69 -0.39 7.67 3.64
C PHE A 69 -1.90 7.74 3.41
N GLY A 70 -2.40 8.77 2.74
CA GLY A 70 -3.82 9.11 2.74
C GLY A 70 -4.24 9.94 1.53
N THR A 71 -5.50 10.34 1.50
CA THR A 71 -6.16 10.92 0.33
C THR A 71 -5.49 12.20 -0.20
N GLU A 72 -5.01 13.08 0.68
CA GLU A 72 -4.26 14.27 0.25
C GLU A 72 -2.90 13.91 -0.38
N HIS A 73 -2.20 12.89 0.14
CA HIS A 73 -0.98 12.38 -0.49
C HIS A 73 -1.25 11.76 -1.87
N ILE A 74 -2.39 11.09 -2.05
CA ILE A 74 -2.78 10.54 -3.35
C ILE A 74 -3.01 11.64 -4.38
N LYS A 75 -3.64 12.76 -3.99
CA LYS A 75 -3.79 13.92 -4.91
C LYS A 75 -2.44 14.42 -5.39
N ILE A 76 -1.44 14.44 -4.51
CA ILE A 76 -0.06 14.80 -4.86
C ILE A 76 0.54 13.78 -5.81
N ALA A 77 0.45 12.48 -5.48
CA ALA A 77 0.94 11.39 -6.32
C ALA A 77 0.34 11.44 -7.73
N ARG A 78 -0.98 11.63 -7.83
CA ARG A 78 -1.70 11.75 -9.12
C ARG A 78 -1.18 12.90 -9.96
N ARG A 79 -0.96 14.06 -9.33
CA ARG A 79 -0.42 15.24 -10.03
C ARG A 79 0.98 14.99 -10.58
N LEU A 80 1.81 14.20 -9.89
CA LEU A 80 3.17 13.89 -10.31
C LEU A 80 3.25 12.77 -11.36
N LEU A 81 2.36 11.77 -11.30
CA LEU A 81 2.34 10.62 -12.20
C LEU A 81 1.59 10.85 -13.52
N SER A 82 1.12 12.08 -13.76
CA SER A 82 0.28 12.51 -14.88
C SER A 82 -1.15 11.97 -14.86
N ASP A 83 -2.09 12.84 -15.27
CA ASP A 83 -3.54 12.60 -15.31
C ASP A 83 -4.03 12.29 -16.75
N ASP A 84 -3.11 11.99 -17.66
CA ASP A 84 -3.37 11.78 -19.10
C ASP A 84 -3.81 10.34 -19.43
N GLY A 85 -4.05 9.51 -18.42
CA GLY A 85 -4.47 8.12 -18.58
C GLY A 85 -3.38 7.17 -19.07
N THR A 86 -2.14 7.64 -19.22
CA THR A 86 -1.02 6.81 -19.70
C THR A 86 -0.36 5.98 -18.60
N GLY A 87 -0.85 6.09 -17.36
CA GLY A 87 -0.49 5.22 -16.24
C GLY A 87 0.88 5.52 -15.62
N GLY A 88 1.00 5.14 -14.36
CA GLY A 88 2.23 5.12 -13.58
C GLY A 88 2.08 4.10 -12.46
N GLU A 89 3.10 3.97 -11.61
CA GLU A 89 3.07 3.05 -10.49
C GLU A 89 3.42 3.72 -9.16
N VAL A 90 2.75 3.28 -8.10
CA VAL A 90 3.09 3.61 -6.72
C VAL A 90 3.53 2.35 -6.01
N ILE A 91 4.72 2.38 -5.44
CA ILE A 91 5.34 1.26 -4.76
C ILE A 91 5.49 1.62 -3.29
N PHE A 92 4.87 0.85 -2.41
CA PHE A 92 5.03 1.04 -0.97
C PHE A 92 6.11 0.11 -0.43
N THR A 93 7.04 0.64 0.36
CA THR A 93 7.90 -0.15 1.24
C THR A 93 7.46 0.10 2.66
N PHE A 94 6.92 -0.94 3.30
CA PHE A 94 6.57 -0.93 4.72
C PHE A 94 7.47 -1.91 5.46
N ASP A 95 7.58 -1.75 6.77
CA ASP A 95 8.31 -2.64 7.68
C ASP A 95 7.61 -4.02 7.85
N GLY A 96 6.81 -4.42 6.87
CA GLY A 96 6.01 -5.64 6.88
C GLY A 96 4.81 -5.59 7.84
N ASP A 97 4.55 -4.47 8.52
CA ASP A 97 3.49 -4.35 9.50
C ASP A 97 2.08 -4.32 8.86
N ALA A 98 1.08 -4.81 9.59
CA ALA A 98 -0.30 -4.86 9.10
C ALA A 98 -0.97 -3.47 9.02
N ALA A 99 -0.40 -2.45 9.68
CA ALA A 99 -0.98 -1.12 9.80
C ALA A 99 -0.73 -0.29 8.53
N GLY A 100 0.52 -0.24 8.05
CA GLY A 100 0.92 0.43 6.82
C GLY A 100 0.22 -0.15 5.59
N GLN A 101 0.11 -1.48 5.53
CA GLN A 101 -0.63 -2.19 4.47
C GLN A 101 -2.10 -1.77 4.41
N LYS A 102 -2.78 -1.76 5.57
CA LYS A 102 -4.18 -1.37 5.68
C LYS A 102 -4.40 0.10 5.36
N ALA A 103 -3.45 0.96 5.75
CA ALA A 103 -3.49 2.38 5.43
C ALA A 103 -3.36 2.63 3.92
N ALA A 104 -2.41 1.97 3.24
CA ALA A 104 -2.28 2.07 1.79
C ALA A 104 -3.57 1.64 1.08
N LEU A 105 -4.11 0.46 1.41
CA LEU A 105 -5.36 -0.02 0.80
C LEU A 105 -6.50 0.98 0.98
N ARG A 106 -6.72 1.44 2.21
CA ARG A 106 -7.77 2.43 2.52
C ARG A 106 -7.60 3.73 1.75
N ALA A 107 -6.38 4.23 1.63
CA ALA A 107 -6.12 5.44 0.86
C ALA A 107 -6.56 5.27 -0.61
N PHE A 108 -6.26 4.13 -1.23
CA PHE A 108 -6.68 3.84 -2.61
C PHE A 108 -8.17 3.52 -2.76
N GLU A 109 -8.84 3.04 -1.71
CA GLU A 109 -10.29 2.90 -1.71
C GLU A 109 -10.99 4.26 -1.88
N GLU A 110 -10.48 5.27 -1.20
CA GLU A 110 -11.08 6.62 -1.14
C GLU A 110 -10.88 7.41 -2.44
N ASP A 111 -9.75 7.26 -3.14
CA ASP A 111 -9.51 8.01 -4.39
C ASP A 111 -10.02 7.26 -5.62
N GLN A 112 -11.24 7.64 -6.02
CA GLN A 112 -11.95 7.05 -7.15
C GLN A 112 -11.28 7.22 -8.52
N ARG A 113 -10.33 8.15 -8.63
CA ARG A 113 -9.74 8.61 -9.89
C ARG A 113 -8.28 8.21 -10.02
N PHE A 114 -7.73 7.50 -9.04
CA PHE A 114 -6.35 7.07 -9.08
C PHE A 114 -6.18 5.87 -10.02
N THR A 115 -5.63 6.12 -11.21
CA THR A 115 -5.40 5.13 -12.28
C THR A 115 -4.03 4.46 -12.20
N ALA A 116 -3.16 4.88 -11.29
CA ALA A 116 -1.82 4.29 -11.16
C ALA A 116 -1.91 2.88 -10.56
N GLN A 117 -1.02 2.00 -11.02
CA GLN A 117 -0.88 0.65 -10.50
C GLN A 117 -0.22 0.70 -9.13
N THR A 118 -0.73 -0.09 -8.19
CA THR A 118 -0.26 -0.07 -6.81
C THR A 118 0.44 -1.37 -6.46
N TYR A 119 1.65 -1.21 -5.93
CA TYR A 119 2.54 -2.30 -5.59
C TYR A 119 3.05 -2.16 -4.16
N VAL A 120 3.53 -3.27 -3.63
CA VAL A 120 4.23 -3.32 -2.36
C VAL A 120 5.55 -4.07 -2.53
N ALA A 121 6.61 -3.55 -1.94
CA ALA A 121 7.91 -4.19 -1.83
C ALA A 121 8.21 -4.39 -0.35
N VAL A 122 8.39 -5.64 0.06
CA VAL A 122 8.65 -6.01 1.46
C VAL A 122 9.87 -6.90 1.50
N GLU A 123 10.86 -6.55 2.34
CA GLU A 123 11.98 -7.43 2.63
C GLU A 123 11.47 -8.58 3.52
N PRO A 124 11.66 -9.86 3.14
CA PRO A 124 11.40 -11.02 4.00
C PRO A 124 11.85 -10.94 5.47
N THR A 125 12.95 -10.27 5.80
CA THR A 125 13.50 -10.07 7.14
C THR A 125 12.86 -8.90 7.89
N GLY A 126 12.01 -8.12 7.23
CA GLY A 126 11.43 -6.89 7.76
C GLY A 126 12.40 -5.71 7.81
N ALA A 127 13.53 -5.77 7.10
CA ALA A 127 14.48 -4.66 7.04
C ALA A 127 13.91 -3.52 6.17
N ASP A 128 14.02 -2.29 6.66
CA ASP A 128 13.69 -1.08 5.91
C ASP A 128 14.78 -0.80 4.82
N PRO A 129 14.54 0.11 3.87
CA PRO A 129 15.55 0.47 2.87
C PRO A 129 16.88 0.97 3.46
N CYS A 130 16.86 1.65 4.61
CA CYS A 130 18.06 2.15 5.27
C CYS A 130 18.92 1.01 5.84
N ASP A 131 18.32 0.10 6.59
CA ASP A 131 18.92 -1.11 7.17
C ASP A 131 19.39 -2.06 6.07
N LEU A 132 18.57 -2.25 5.03
CA LEU A 132 18.92 -3.09 3.90
C LEU A 132 20.14 -2.54 3.15
N ARG A 133 20.20 -1.21 2.95
CA ARG A 133 21.37 -0.57 2.34
C ARG A 133 22.62 -0.70 3.20
N GLN A 134 22.51 -0.48 4.50
CA GLN A 134 23.64 -0.57 5.42
C GLN A 134 24.21 -2.00 5.50
N SER A 135 23.34 -3.00 5.43
CA SER A 135 23.75 -4.41 5.55
C SER A 135 24.14 -5.07 4.24
N LYS A 136 23.48 -4.75 3.11
CA LYS A 136 23.63 -5.45 1.82
C LYS A 136 23.97 -4.52 0.64
N GLY A 137 24.05 -3.20 0.86
CA GLY A 137 24.46 -2.21 -0.13
C GLY A 137 23.34 -1.74 -1.07
N ASP A 138 23.70 -0.81 -1.97
CA ASP A 138 22.76 -0.12 -2.86
C ASP A 138 21.99 -1.07 -3.80
N ALA A 139 22.62 -2.16 -4.25
CA ALA A 139 21.99 -3.13 -5.13
C ALA A 139 20.77 -3.80 -4.47
N ALA A 140 20.87 -4.12 -3.17
CA ALA A 140 19.79 -4.77 -2.44
C ALA A 140 18.53 -3.89 -2.36
N VAL A 141 18.69 -2.57 -2.19
CA VAL A 141 17.56 -1.63 -2.22
C VAL A 141 16.92 -1.58 -3.60
N ARG A 142 17.71 -1.58 -4.68
CA ARG A 142 17.17 -1.62 -6.04
C ARG A 142 16.40 -2.92 -6.31
N ASP A 143 16.94 -4.05 -5.85
CA ASP A 143 16.31 -5.36 -6.00
C ASP A 143 15.00 -5.46 -5.21
N LEU A 144 14.94 -4.88 -4.01
CA LEU A 144 13.70 -4.77 -3.22
C LEU A 144 12.60 -4.09 -4.02
N ILE A 145 12.88 -2.92 -4.62
CA ILE A 145 11.90 -2.17 -5.43
C ILE A 145 11.56 -2.90 -6.74
N ALA A 146 12.53 -3.57 -7.35
CA ALA A 146 12.34 -4.33 -8.58
C ALA A 146 11.44 -5.57 -8.37
N THR A 147 11.48 -6.20 -7.20
CA THR A 147 10.71 -7.41 -6.85
C THR A 147 9.34 -7.13 -6.24
N ARG A 148 8.88 -5.87 -6.33
CA ARG A 148 7.55 -5.45 -5.89
C ARG A 148 6.43 -6.35 -6.43
N ARG A 149 5.38 -6.50 -5.63
CA ARG A 149 4.21 -7.33 -5.94
C ARG A 149 2.93 -6.49 -5.92
N PRO A 150 1.88 -6.87 -6.67
CA PRO A 150 0.63 -6.13 -6.66
C PRO A 150 0.04 -6.00 -5.25
N LEU A 151 -0.36 -4.79 -4.87
CA LEU A 151 -0.86 -4.49 -3.52
C LEU A 151 -2.11 -5.31 -3.19
N PHE A 152 -3.04 -5.47 -4.14
CA PHE A 152 -4.24 -6.28 -3.95
C PHE A 152 -3.93 -7.75 -3.69
N GLU A 153 -3.02 -8.36 -4.45
CA GLU A 153 -2.60 -9.75 -4.24
C GLU A 153 -2.05 -9.93 -2.83
N PHE A 154 -1.18 -9.02 -2.42
CA PHE A 154 -0.56 -9.04 -1.11
C PHE A 154 -1.61 -8.89 0.01
N ALA A 155 -2.53 -7.94 -0.12
CA ALA A 155 -3.63 -7.72 0.83
C ALA A 155 -4.54 -8.93 0.98
N ILE A 156 -4.95 -9.54 -0.14
CA ILE A 156 -5.78 -10.74 -0.11
C ILE A 156 -5.05 -11.86 0.61
N LYS A 157 -3.79 -12.13 0.25
CA LYS A 157 -2.99 -13.19 0.90
C LYS A 157 -2.76 -12.92 2.39
N ALA A 158 -2.57 -11.67 2.79
CA ALA A 158 -2.48 -11.29 4.20
C ALA A 158 -3.78 -11.61 4.96
N THR A 159 -4.94 -11.30 4.38
CA THR A 159 -6.25 -11.69 4.93
C THR A 159 -6.40 -13.20 5.03
N LEU A 160 -6.04 -13.95 3.98
CA LEU A 160 -6.14 -15.41 3.96
C LEU A 160 -5.31 -16.07 5.08
N ARG A 161 -4.11 -15.55 5.38
CA ARG A 161 -3.23 -16.07 6.45
C ARG A 161 -3.84 -16.02 7.86
N ARG A 162 -4.91 -15.25 8.07
CA ARG A 162 -5.60 -15.13 9.37
C ARG A 162 -6.65 -16.22 9.59
N HIS A 163 -6.90 -17.08 8.60
CA HIS A 163 -7.92 -18.11 8.63
C HIS A 163 -7.31 -19.50 8.43
N ASN A 164 -7.94 -20.52 9.00
CA ASN A 164 -7.60 -21.90 8.70
C ASN A 164 -8.30 -22.34 7.40
N LEU A 165 -7.57 -22.39 6.29
CA LEU A 165 -8.14 -22.74 4.98
C LEU A 165 -8.40 -24.24 4.79
N ASP A 166 -7.99 -25.09 5.74
CA ASP A 166 -8.26 -26.53 5.70
C ASP A 166 -9.70 -26.87 6.13
N THR A 167 -10.40 -25.94 6.78
CA THR A 167 -11.80 -26.12 7.18
C THR A 167 -12.77 -25.42 6.24
N VAL A 168 -14.01 -25.89 6.19
CA VAL A 168 -15.06 -25.24 5.39
C VAL A 168 -15.38 -23.87 5.98
N GLU A 169 -15.49 -23.78 7.30
CA GLU A 169 -15.78 -22.56 8.05
C GLU A 169 -14.70 -21.50 7.82
N GLY A 170 -13.42 -21.89 7.87
CA GLY A 170 -12.31 -20.98 7.66
C GLY A 170 -12.22 -20.48 6.22
N ARG A 171 -12.49 -21.33 5.22
CA ARG A 171 -12.60 -20.88 3.81
C ARG A 171 -13.75 -19.91 3.59
N VAL A 172 -14.91 -20.16 4.19
CA VAL A 172 -16.07 -19.26 4.10
C VAL A 172 -15.80 -17.93 4.82
N ALA A 173 -15.15 -17.96 5.99
CA ALA A 173 -14.75 -16.75 6.72
C ALA A 173 -13.73 -15.94 5.92
N ALA A 174 -12.71 -16.60 5.38
CA ALA A 174 -11.70 -15.98 4.52
C ALA A 174 -12.31 -15.36 3.26
N LEU A 175 -13.25 -16.05 2.59
CA LEU A 175 -14.00 -15.48 1.46
C LEU A 175 -14.76 -14.22 1.84
N ARG A 176 -15.47 -14.25 2.99
CA ARG A 176 -16.26 -13.10 3.46
C ARG A 176 -15.38 -11.88 3.71
N GLU A 177 -14.17 -12.06 4.23
CA GLU A 177 -13.25 -10.97 4.54
C GLU A 177 -12.44 -10.50 3.32
N SER A 178 -12.12 -11.39 2.37
CA SER A 178 -11.32 -11.06 1.18
C SER A 178 -12.13 -10.57 -0.02
N ALA A 179 -13.41 -10.98 -0.15
CA ALA A 179 -14.27 -10.52 -1.24
C ALA A 179 -14.42 -8.99 -1.32
N PRO A 180 -14.50 -8.23 -0.20
CA PRO A 180 -14.47 -6.77 -0.24
C PRO A 180 -13.18 -6.20 -0.86
N VAL A 181 -12.02 -6.79 -0.60
CA VAL A 181 -10.74 -6.34 -1.16
C VAL A 181 -10.72 -6.50 -2.68
N VAL A 182 -11.21 -7.63 -3.20
CA VAL A 182 -11.35 -7.85 -4.65
C VAL A 182 -12.41 -6.92 -5.26
N ALA A 183 -13.50 -6.66 -4.54
CA ALA A 183 -14.56 -5.75 -4.99
C ALA A 183 -14.10 -4.30 -5.15
N GLN A 184 -13.04 -3.88 -4.44
CA GLN A 184 -12.44 -2.55 -4.56
C GLN A 184 -11.62 -2.37 -5.86
N ILE A 185 -11.24 -3.47 -6.52
CA ILE A 185 -10.52 -3.41 -7.80
C ILE A 185 -11.46 -2.81 -8.85
N ARG A 186 -11.16 -1.58 -9.29
CA ARG A 186 -12.00 -0.84 -10.24
C ARG A 186 -11.90 -1.39 -11.66
N ASP A 187 -10.69 -1.78 -12.05
CA ASP A 187 -10.41 -2.31 -13.38
C ASP A 187 -11.25 -3.57 -13.64
N ALA A 188 -12.13 -3.47 -14.64
CA ALA A 188 -13.10 -4.50 -14.98
C ALA A 188 -12.46 -5.73 -15.64
N GLY A 189 -11.25 -5.60 -16.17
CA GLY A 189 -10.46 -6.72 -16.71
C GLY A 189 -9.66 -7.43 -15.62
N ILE A 190 -9.09 -6.69 -14.68
CA ILE A 190 -8.26 -7.24 -13.59
C ILE A 190 -9.12 -7.88 -12.50
N ARG A 191 -10.27 -7.29 -12.13
CA ARG A 191 -11.11 -7.80 -11.03
C ARG A 191 -11.56 -9.25 -11.21
N PRO A 192 -12.09 -9.69 -12.37
CA PRO A 192 -12.44 -11.10 -12.58
C PRO A 192 -11.24 -12.05 -12.51
N ALA A 193 -10.04 -11.59 -12.90
CA ALA A 193 -8.82 -12.39 -12.76
C ALA A 193 -8.47 -12.62 -11.29
N TYR A 194 -8.55 -11.58 -10.45
CA TYR A 194 -8.34 -11.74 -9.00
C TYR A 194 -9.43 -12.57 -8.31
N ALA A 195 -10.69 -12.51 -8.77
CA ALA A 195 -11.74 -13.39 -8.27
C ALA A 195 -11.41 -14.87 -8.56
N ARG A 196 -10.81 -15.17 -9.72
CA ARG A 196 -10.32 -16.51 -10.08
C ARG A 196 -9.12 -16.94 -9.23
N GLU A 197 -8.14 -16.06 -9.03
CA GLU A 197 -7.00 -16.33 -8.13
C GLU A 197 -7.47 -16.62 -6.70
N LEU A 198 -8.39 -15.81 -6.17
CA LEU A 198 -8.98 -16.01 -4.86
C LEU A 198 -9.70 -17.37 -4.74
N ALA A 199 -10.46 -17.76 -5.78
CA ALA A 199 -11.08 -19.08 -5.83
C ALA A 199 -10.04 -20.21 -5.79
N GLY A 200 -8.92 -20.05 -6.51
CA GLY A 200 -7.79 -20.98 -6.47
C GLY A 200 -7.16 -21.08 -5.08
N TRP A 201 -6.88 -19.96 -4.41
CA TRP A 201 -6.29 -19.95 -3.07
C TRP A 201 -7.23 -20.53 -2.00
N LEU A 202 -8.54 -20.38 -2.17
CA LEU A 202 -9.55 -20.94 -1.26
C LEU A 202 -9.93 -22.38 -1.61
N GLY A 203 -9.59 -22.88 -2.79
CA GLY A 203 -10.11 -24.16 -3.28
C GLY A 203 -11.65 -24.17 -3.37
N MET A 204 -12.23 -23.06 -3.83
CA MET A 204 -13.68 -22.86 -4.00
C MET A 204 -14.04 -22.70 -5.49
N SER A 205 -15.32 -22.80 -5.83
CA SER A 205 -15.78 -22.53 -7.20
C SER A 205 -15.61 -21.05 -7.56
N VAL A 206 -15.26 -20.77 -8.82
CA VAL A 206 -15.12 -19.39 -9.31
C VAL A 206 -16.48 -18.68 -9.26
N GLU A 207 -17.57 -19.42 -9.47
CA GLU A 207 -18.94 -18.93 -9.43
C GLU A 207 -19.33 -18.42 -8.03
N ASP A 208 -19.02 -19.18 -6.97
CA ASP A 208 -19.34 -18.78 -5.60
C ASP A 208 -18.50 -17.58 -5.15
N VAL A 209 -17.21 -17.56 -5.49
CA VAL A 209 -16.35 -16.42 -5.19
C VAL A 209 -16.79 -15.17 -5.97
N SER A 210 -17.07 -15.30 -7.26
CA SER A 210 -17.56 -14.18 -8.08
C SER A 210 -18.88 -13.62 -7.57
N ARG A 211 -19.77 -14.49 -7.09
CA ARG A 211 -21.04 -14.09 -6.44
C ARG A 211 -20.78 -13.30 -5.16
N ALA A 212 -19.87 -13.77 -4.30
CA ALA A 212 -19.49 -13.07 -3.08
C ALA A 212 -18.87 -11.69 -3.35
N VAL A 213 -17.98 -11.59 -4.34
CA VAL A 213 -17.41 -10.31 -4.80
C VAL A 213 -18.50 -9.38 -5.32
N GLY A 214 -19.43 -9.88 -6.14
CA GLY A 214 -20.56 -9.09 -6.65
C GLY A 214 -21.48 -8.57 -5.54
N VAL A 215 -21.72 -9.36 -4.47
CA VAL A 215 -22.45 -8.91 -3.28
C VAL A 215 -21.68 -7.82 -2.53
N ALA A 216 -20.37 -7.97 -2.36
CA ALA A 216 -19.52 -6.98 -1.71
C ALA A 216 -19.50 -5.64 -2.49
N MET A 217 -19.43 -5.70 -3.83
CA MET A 217 -19.53 -4.50 -4.68
C MET A 217 -20.85 -3.74 -4.46
N LYS A 218 -21.99 -4.47 -4.44
CA LYS A 218 -23.31 -3.86 -4.21
C LYS A 218 -23.38 -3.17 -2.84
N ARG A 219 -22.82 -3.80 -1.80
CA ARG A 219 -22.76 -3.21 -0.44
C ARG A 219 -21.92 -1.94 -0.41
N ALA A 220 -20.76 -1.93 -1.06
CA ALA A 220 -19.91 -0.75 -1.15
C ALA A 220 -20.63 0.42 -1.86
N SER A 221 -21.38 0.14 -2.93
CA SER A 221 -22.17 1.17 -3.64
C SER A 221 -23.36 1.70 -2.84
N ALA A 222 -23.88 0.93 -1.88
CA ALA A 222 -25.03 1.29 -1.06
C ALA A 222 -24.66 2.08 0.21
N GLY A 223 -23.37 2.35 0.46
CA GLY A 223 -22.90 3.07 1.65
C GLY A 223 -23.14 2.34 2.98
N ALA A 224 -23.42 1.03 2.94
CA ALA A 224 -23.70 0.26 4.15
C ALA A 224 -22.38 -0.15 4.84
N PRO A 225 -22.19 0.15 6.13
CA PRO A 225 -20.99 -0.29 6.85
C PRO A 225 -20.95 -1.82 6.91
N ALA A 226 -19.73 -2.38 6.83
CA ALA A 226 -19.52 -3.82 7.06
C ALA A 226 -20.02 -4.19 8.47
N PRO A 227 -20.67 -5.35 8.66
CA PRO A 227 -21.05 -5.79 9.99
C PRO A 227 -19.78 -5.96 10.82
N GLY A 228 -19.66 -5.16 11.88
CA GLY A 228 -18.59 -5.26 12.86
C GLY A 228 -18.50 -6.70 13.36
N THR A 229 -17.30 -7.26 13.32
CA THR A 229 -17.02 -8.51 14.02
C THR A 229 -17.04 -8.18 15.52
N PRO A 230 -17.75 -8.97 16.35
CA PRO A 230 -17.84 -8.74 17.79
C PRO A 230 -16.48 -8.83 18.49
#